data_AF-A0A1H8W4E7-F1
#
_entry.id   AF-A0A1H8W4E7-F1
#
_cell.length_a   1.000
_cell.length_b   1.000
_cell.length_c   1.000
_cell.angle_alpha   90.00
_cell.angle_beta   90.00
_cell.angle_gamma   90.00
#
_symmetry.space_group_name_H-M   'P 1'
#
loop_
_entity.id
_entity.type
_entity.pdbx_description
1 polymer ?
#
loop_
_entity_poly.entity_id
_entity_poly.type
_entity_poly.pdbx_seq_one_letter_code
_entity_poly.pdbx_strand_id
1 'polypeptide(L)' 'MTTLVIYPDNKEKYNALKGLMKAFNIPFEEESTYDPQFVNMILQGEEDLNAGKGVSVDVEKLF' A
#
# COMPACT_ATOMS: atom_id res chain seq x y z
N MET A 1 -21.97 -13.82 -13.91
CA MET A 1 -21.56 -12.72 -13.03
C MET A 1 -20.84 -11.71 -13.90
N THR A 2 -21.19 -10.43 -13.79
CA THR A 2 -20.60 -9.36 -14.60
C THR A 2 -19.83 -8.45 -13.67
N THR A 3 -18.54 -8.25 -13.94
CA THR A 3 -17.65 -7.43 -13.12
C THR A 3 -17.59 -6.02 -13.70
N LEU A 4 -17.77 -5.00 -12.87
CA LEU A 4 -17.58 -3.60 -13.24
C LEU A 4 -16.29 -3.08 -12.60
N VAL A 5 -15.29 -2.75 -13.43
CA VAL A 5 -14.03 -2.15 -12.99
C VAL A 5 -14.06 -0.66 -13.31
N ILE A 6 -13.76 0.18 -12.32
CA ILE A 6 -13.82 1.65 -12.43
C ILE A 6 -12.43 2.22 -12.18
N TYR A 7 -11.93 3.03 -13.12
CA TYR A 7 -10.63 3.70 -13.04
C TYR A 7 -10.83 5.21 -12.86
N PRO A 8 -11.01 5.72 -11.63
CA PRO A 8 -11.10 7.15 -11.40
C PRO A 8 -9.78 7.82 -11.76
N ASP A 9 -9.85 8.93 -12.51
CA ASP A 9 -8.69 9.69 -12.99
C ASP A 9 -8.11 10.65 -11.95
N ASN A 10 -8.79 10.84 -10.82
CA ASN A 10 -8.33 11.68 -9.72
C ASN A 10 -8.90 11.24 -8.35
N LYS A 11 -8.30 11.78 -7.27
CA LYS A 11 -8.68 11.47 -5.88
C LYS A 11 -10.09 11.93 -5.51
N GLU A 12 -10.58 13.02 -6.09
CA GLU A 12 -11.93 13.55 -5.78
C GLU A 12 -13.02 12.59 -6.28
N LYS A 13 -12.91 12.13 -7.54
CA LYS A 13 -13.83 11.15 -8.11
C LYS A 13 -13.77 9.81 -7.38
N TYR A 14 -12.56 9.37 -7.01
CA TYR A 14 -12.38 8.17 -6.18
C TYR A 14 -13.15 8.26 -4.86
N ASN A 15 -12.99 9.36 -4.13
CA ASN A 15 -13.65 9.55 -2.84
C ASN A 15 -15.18 9.65 -2.97
N ALA A 16 -15.66 10.33 -4.02
CA ALA A 16 -17.10 10.41 -4.30
C ALA A 16 -17.70 9.02 -4.58
N LEU A 17 -17.06 8.23 -5.44
CA LEU A 17 -17.47 6.87 -5.77
C LEU A 17 -17.44 5.96 -4.54
N LYS A 18 -16.37 6.01 -3.75
CA LYS A 18 -16.23 5.26 -2.50
C LYS A 18 -17.34 5.61 -1.50
N GLY A 19 -17.71 6.89 -1.41
CA GLY A 19 -18.82 7.36 -0.58
C GLY A 19 -20.16 6.78 -1.01
N LEU A 20 -20.44 6.78 -2.32
CA LEU A 20 -21.64 6.16 -2.88
C LEU A 20 -21.69 4.66 -2.59
N MET A 21 -20.61 3.93 -2.88
CA MET A 21 -20.55 2.48 -2.64
C MET A 21 -20.82 2.13 -1.18
N LYS A 22 -20.24 2.89 -0.24
CA LYS A 22 -20.51 2.72 1.20
C LYS A 22 -21.96 3.02 1.57
N ALA A 23 -22.53 4.12 1.05
CA ALA A 23 -23.92 4.51 1.34
C ALA A 23 -24.93 3.45 0.85
N PHE A 24 -24.64 2.80 -0.27
CA PHE A 24 -25.48 1.74 -0.84
C PHE A 24 -25.08 0.32 -0.40
N ASN A 25 -24.13 0.20 0.54
CA ASN A 25 -23.63 -1.07 1.05
C ASN A 25 -23.15 -2.04 -0.05
N ILE A 26 -22.56 -1.47 -1.10
CA ILE A 26 -22.01 -2.22 -2.24
C ILE A 26 -20.61 -2.71 -1.82
N PRO A 27 -20.33 -4.02 -1.87
CA PRO A 27 -18.99 -4.54 -1.63
C PRO A 27 -18.07 -4.12 -2.79
N PHE A 28 -16.88 -3.64 -2.46
CA PHE A 28 -15.84 -3.27 -3.41
C PHE A 28 -14.47 -3.70 -2.90
N GLU A 29 -13.55 -3.95 -3.81
CA GLU A 29 -12.16 -4.29 -3.52
C GLU A 29 -11.27 -3.12 -3.96
N GLU A 30 -10.33 -2.74 -3.09
CA GLU A 30 -9.29 -1.77 -3.43
C GLU A 30 -8.03 -2.57 -3.76
N GLU A 31 -7.57 -2.50 -5.01
CA GLU A 31 -6.26 -3.04 -5.32
C GLU A 31 -5.19 -2.17 -4.65
N SER A 32 -4.42 -2.79 -3.76
CA SER A 32 -3.21 -2.16 -3.21
C SER A 32 -2.21 -1.95 -4.34
N THR A 33 -1.64 -0.75 -4.43
CA THR A 33 -0.58 -0.45 -5.40
C THR A 33 0.73 -1.18 -5.10
N TYR A 34 0.85 -1.74 -3.89
CA TYR A 34 2.03 -2.49 -3.46
C TYR A 34 1.67 -3.93 -3.14
N ASP A 35 2.55 -4.84 -3.57
CA ASP A 35 2.49 -6.24 -3.22
C ASP A 35 2.55 -6.43 -1.68
N PRO A 36 1.66 -7.21 -1.07
CA PRO A 36 1.64 -7.39 0.39
C PRO A 36 2.93 -8.00 0.97
N GLN A 37 3.63 -8.87 0.21
CA GLN A 37 4.92 -9.42 0.66
C GLN A 37 5.97 -8.31 0.69
N PHE A 38 5.96 -7.42 -0.30
CA PHE A 38 6.83 -6.25 -0.30
C PHE A 38 6.59 -5.35 0.93
N VAL A 39 5.33 -5.04 1.24
CA VAL A 39 5.00 -4.24 2.44
C VAL A 39 5.49 -4.92 3.72
N ASN A 40 5.27 -6.23 3.85
CA ASN A 40 5.72 -6.99 5.02
C ASN A 40 7.26 -6.98 5.18
N MET A 41 8.02 -7.10 4.08
CA MET A 41 9.48 -7.02 4.14
C MET A 41 9.97 -5.66 4.66
N ILE A 42 9.33 -4.57 4.22
CA ILE A 42 9.69 -3.21 4.67
C ILE A 42 9.38 -3.04 6.17
N LEU A 43 8.18 -3.47 6.60
CA LEU A 43 7.80 -3.39 8.01
C LEU A 43 8.74 -4.21 8.91
N GLN A 44 9.09 -5.42 8.48
CA GLN A 44 10.06 -6.25 9.19
C GLN A 44 11.44 -5.57 9.27
N GLY A 45 11.89 -4.94 8.18
CA GLY A 45 13.13 -4.16 8.18
C GLY A 45 13.10 -3.01 9.18
N GLU A 46 11.99 -2.28 9.27
CA GLU A 46 11.81 -1.21 10.25
C GLU A 46 11.82 -1.74 11.69
N GLU A 47 11.17 -2.87 11.96
CA GLU A 47 11.23 -3.55 13.25
C GLU A 47 12.66 -3.99 13.63
N ASP A 48 13.40 -4.58 12.69
CA ASP A 48 14.77 -5.03 12.92
C ASP A 48 15.73 -3.84 13.14
N LEU A 49 15.53 -2.71 12.45
CA LEU A 49 16.26 -1.47 12.71
C LEU A 49 15.98 -0.93 14.12
N ASN A 50 14.70 -0.86 14.52
CA ASN A 50 14.30 -0.43 15.86
C ASN A 50 14.82 -1.37 16.96
N ALA A 51 14.92 -2.67 16.65
CA ALA A 51 15.52 -3.68 17.53
C ALA A 51 17.05 -3.65 17.54
N GLY A 52 17.70 -2.74 16.79
CA GLY A 52 19.16 -2.59 16.76
C GLY A 52 19.89 -3.67 15.97
N LYS A 53 19.19 -4.45 15.12
CA LYS A 53 19.79 -5.48 14.25
C LYS A 53 20.26 -4.92 12.90
N GLY A 54 20.08 -3.62 12.67
CA GLY A 54 20.59 -2.93 11.49
C GLY A 54 22.11 -2.91 11.43
N VAL A 55 22.66 -3.13 10.24
CA VAL A 55 24.09 -2.92 9.98
C VAL A 55 24.24 -1.57 9.27
N SER A 56 24.84 -0.60 9.95
CA SER A 56 25.26 0.65 9.32
C SER A 56 26.58 0.43 8.60
N VAL A 57 26.60 0.66 7.29
CA VAL A 57 27.80 0.53 6.46
C VAL A 57 28.21 1.92 6.00
N ASP A 58 29.47 2.27 6.28
CA ASP A 58 30.05 3.54 5.87
C ASP A 58 30.50 3.45 4.41
N VAL A 59 29.93 4.30 3.55
CA VAL A 59 30.18 4.29 2.11
C VAL A 59 31.64 4.60 1.79
N GLU A 60 32.30 5.39 2.63
CA GLU A 60 33.72 5.76 2.47
C GLU A 60 34.68 4.58 2.72
N LYS A 61 34.21 3.52 3.39
CA LYS A 61 35.00 2.31 3.70
C LYS A 61 34.77 1.16 2.72
N LEU A 62 33.94 1.38 1.69
CA LEU A 62 33.61 0.38 0.67
C LEU A 62 34.51 0.43 -0.58
N PHE A 63 35.35 1.45 -0.70
CA PHE A 63 36.27 1.69 -1.82
C PHE A 63 37.71 1.83 -1.30
#